data_AF-A0A943JW39-F1
#
_entry.id   AF-A0A943JW39-F1
#
_cell.length_a   1.000
_cell.length_b   1.000
_cell.length_c   1.000
_cell.angle_alpha   90.00
_cell.angle_beta   90.00
_cell.angle_gamma   90.00
#
_symmetry.space_group_name_H-M   'P 1'
#
loop_
_entity.id
_entity.type
_entity.pdbx_description
1 polymer ?
#
loop_
_entity_poly.entity_id
_entity_poly.type
_entity_poly.pdbx_seq_one_letter_code
_entity_poly.pdbx_strand_id
1 'polypeptide(L)'
;MGDNKKPNSNTKSNNTKSNSAIISLTKGAIFAYLLTAVVFVVYGLLLTYTETTEKNIQIVVMMTTVISVLIGGIIASKGVDSKGLFFGMLVGVVYALIMIMVGLCILPVMKITSKMIMIIVLSISAGGIGGIIGINTKKS
;
A
#
# COMPACT_ATOMS: atom_id res chain seq x y z
N MET A 1 37.38 -21.30 41.03
CA MET A 1 37.21 -20.68 39.70
C MET A 1 36.19 -21.48 38.91
N GLY A 2 34.98 -20.95 38.75
CA GLY A 2 33.93 -21.54 37.93
C GLY A 2 33.18 -20.42 37.24
N ASP A 3 33.72 -19.93 36.13
CA ASP A 3 33.11 -18.86 35.33
C ASP A 3 31.90 -19.42 34.58
N ASN A 4 30.74 -19.27 35.20
CA ASN A 4 29.46 -19.67 34.64
C ASN A 4 28.95 -18.58 33.69
N LYS A 5 29.48 -18.60 32.45
CA LYS A 5 29.10 -17.67 31.39
C LYS A 5 27.69 -18.03 30.86
N LYS A 6 26.67 -17.31 31.34
CA LYS A 6 25.29 -17.39 30.82
C LYS A 6 25.26 -17.25 29.28
N PRO A 7 24.45 -18.05 28.57
CA PRO A 7 24.23 -17.85 27.14
C PRO A 7 23.42 -16.57 26.90
N ASN A 8 23.97 -15.68 26.07
CA ASN A 8 23.40 -14.41 25.64
C ASN A 8 22.15 -14.64 24.77
N SER A 9 20.99 -14.15 25.22
CA SER A 9 19.66 -14.33 24.62
C SER A 9 19.32 -13.35 23.49
N ASN A 10 20.28 -12.61 22.93
CA ASN A 10 19.99 -11.47 22.04
C ASN A 10 19.79 -11.80 20.55
N THR A 11 19.78 -13.08 20.13
CA THR A 11 19.77 -13.43 18.68
C THR A 11 18.43 -13.97 18.16
N LYS A 12 17.44 -14.27 19.03
CA LYS A 12 16.14 -14.85 18.59
C LYS A 12 14.98 -13.84 18.47
N SER A 13 15.15 -12.59 18.92
CA SER A 13 14.06 -11.59 18.97
C SER A 13 13.84 -10.82 17.66
N ASN A 14 14.86 -10.74 16.79
CA ASN A 14 14.77 -9.92 15.57
C ASN A 14 13.99 -10.62 14.43
N ASN A 15 13.99 -11.95 14.39
CA ASN A 15 13.39 -12.71 13.29
C ASN A 15 11.86 -12.83 13.40
N THR A 16 11.30 -12.91 14.62
CA THR A 16 9.84 -13.05 14.81
C THR A 16 9.10 -11.73 14.63
N LYS A 17 9.64 -10.61 15.13
CA LYS A 17 9.06 -9.28 14.93
C LYS A 17 9.14 -8.83 13.46
N SER A 18 10.29 -9.05 12.80
CA SER A 18 10.47 -8.74 11.37
C SER A 18 9.51 -9.54 10.47
N ASN A 19 9.40 -10.85 10.68
CA ASN A 19 8.51 -11.69 9.88
C ASN A 19 7.05 -11.26 10.02
N SER A 20 6.58 -10.95 11.23
CA SER A 20 5.20 -10.50 11.44
C SER A 20 4.89 -9.16 10.76
N ALA A 21 5.87 -8.27 10.68
CA ALA A 21 5.73 -6.96 10.06
C ALA A 21 5.70 -7.07 8.53
N ILE A 22 6.56 -7.91 7.94
CA ILE A 22 6.57 -8.19 6.50
C ILE A 22 5.25 -8.85 6.08
N ILE A 23 4.78 -9.85 6.84
CA ILE A 23 3.50 -10.51 6.57
C ILE A 23 2.33 -9.52 6.59
N SER A 24 2.34 -8.57 7.53
CA SER A 24 1.30 -7.53 7.62
C SER A 24 1.35 -6.59 6.42
N LEU A 25 2.55 -6.12 6.04
CA LEU A 25 2.74 -5.29 4.86
C LEU A 25 2.25 -5.98 3.59
N THR A 26 2.65 -7.24 3.38
CA THR A 26 2.25 -8.02 2.21
C THR A 26 0.73 -8.23 2.17
N LYS A 27 0.10 -8.55 3.30
CA LYS A 27 -1.37 -8.67 3.38
C LYS A 27 -2.08 -7.37 3.01
N GLY A 28 -1.62 -6.24 3.53
CA GLY A 28 -2.21 -4.94 3.21
C GLY A 28 -2.03 -4.54 1.75
N ALA A 29 -0.84 -4.77 1.18
CA ALA A 29 -0.57 -4.52 -0.23
C ALA A 29 -1.44 -5.40 -1.15
N ILE A 30 -1.55 -6.71 -0.86
CA ILE A 30 -2.42 -7.62 -1.61
C ILE A 30 -3.87 -7.14 -1.54
N PHE A 31 -4.36 -6.75 -0.37
CA PHE A 31 -5.73 -6.28 -0.23
C PHE A 31 -5.98 -4.98 -1.02
N ALA A 32 -5.04 -4.03 -1.01
CA ALA A 32 -5.13 -2.82 -1.82
C ALA A 32 -5.25 -3.14 -3.32
N TYR A 33 -4.42 -4.06 -3.80
CA TYR A 33 -4.44 -4.48 -5.21
C TYR A 33 -5.71 -5.24 -5.57
N LEU A 34 -6.19 -6.10 -4.69
CA LEU A 34 -7.44 -6.84 -4.90
C LEU A 34 -8.62 -5.86 -4.98
N LEU A 35 -8.67 -4.85 -4.11
CA LEU A 35 -9.70 -3.83 -4.15
C LEU A 35 -9.63 -3.00 -5.45
N THR A 36 -8.43 -2.57 -5.85
CA THR A 36 -8.23 -1.88 -7.14
C THR A 36 -8.70 -2.73 -8.31
N ALA A 37 -8.39 -4.02 -8.32
CA ALA A 37 -8.83 -4.93 -9.39
C ALA A 37 -10.36 -5.03 -9.45
N VAL A 38 -11.03 -5.20 -8.32
CA VAL A 38 -12.50 -5.25 -8.27
C VAL A 38 -13.11 -3.95 -8.80
N VAL A 39 -12.61 -2.79 -8.37
CA VAL A 39 -13.10 -1.49 -8.84
C VAL A 39 -12.87 -1.32 -10.34
N PHE A 40 -11.73 -1.75 -10.87
CA PHE A 40 -11.42 -1.64 -12.29
C PHE A 40 -12.26 -2.58 -13.16
N VAL A 41 -12.58 -3.79 -12.69
CA VAL A 41 -13.51 -4.69 -13.38
C VAL A 41 -14.89 -4.06 -13.47
N VAL A 42 -15.42 -3.53 -12.35
CA VAL A 42 -16.71 -2.84 -12.33
C VAL A 42 -16.68 -1.61 -13.26
N TYR A 43 -15.60 -0.84 -13.23
CA TYR A 43 -15.45 0.34 -14.08
C TYR A 43 -15.36 0.00 -15.57
N GLY A 44 -14.67 -1.09 -15.94
CA GLY A 44 -14.62 -1.59 -17.31
C GLY A 44 -15.99 -2.00 -17.85
N LEU A 45 -16.84 -2.61 -17.01
CA LEU A 45 -18.23 -2.91 -17.37
C LEU A 45 -19.02 -1.62 -17.59
N LEU A 46 -18.88 -0.61 -16.72
CA LEU A 46 -19.56 0.69 -16.88
C LEU A 46 -19.13 1.43 -18.15
N LEU A 47 -17.84 1.37 -18.49
CA LEU A 47 -17.27 1.93 -19.72
C LEU A 47 -17.89 1.33 -20.99
N THR A 48 -18.33 0.06 -20.94
CA THR A 48 -18.99 -0.58 -22.08
C THR A 48 -20.34 0.06 -22.43
N TYR A 49 -21.00 0.68 -21.44
CA TYR A 49 -22.32 1.31 -21.61
C TYR A 49 -22.29 2.84 -21.63
N THR A 50 -21.13 3.47 -21.37
CA THR A 50 -21.02 4.92 -21.18
C THR A 50 -19.91 5.51 -22.04
N GLU A 51 -20.24 6.49 -22.88
CA GLU A 51 -19.21 7.32 -23.52
C GLU A 51 -18.47 8.14 -22.47
N THR A 52 -17.22 7.77 -22.22
CA THR A 52 -16.45 8.30 -21.10
C THR A 52 -15.31 9.19 -21.59
N THR A 53 -15.28 10.43 -21.12
CA THR A 53 -14.18 11.37 -21.37
C THR A 53 -12.93 11.00 -20.55
N GLU A 54 -11.73 11.32 -21.06
CA GLU A 54 -10.46 11.13 -20.35
C GLU A 54 -10.43 11.69 -18.92
N LYS A 55 -11.19 12.76 -18.65
CA LYS A 55 -11.31 13.38 -17.33
C LYS A 55 -11.97 12.45 -16.31
N ASN A 56 -12.99 11.71 -16.72
CA ASN A 56 -13.72 10.80 -15.83
C ASN A 56 -12.84 9.61 -15.46
N ILE A 57 -12.10 9.05 -16.43
CA ILE A 57 -11.13 7.97 -16.20
C ILE A 57 -10.10 8.39 -15.15
N GLN A 58 -9.57 9.61 -15.26
CA GLN A 58 -8.59 10.12 -14.30
C GLN A 58 -9.15 10.25 -12.88
N ILE A 59 -10.36 10.79 -12.74
CA ILE A 59 -11.01 10.94 -11.43
C ILE A 59 -11.22 9.57 -10.79
N VAL A 60 -11.71 8.59 -11.55
CA VAL A 60 -11.94 7.23 -11.03
C VAL A 60 -10.63 6.58 -10.57
N VAL A 61 -9.55 6.70 -11.36
CA VAL A 61 -8.24 6.16 -10.99
C VAL A 61 -7.70 6.82 -9.71
N MET A 62 -7.84 8.15 -9.58
CA MET A 62 -7.40 8.87 -8.37
C MET A 62 -8.19 8.44 -7.13
N MET A 63 -9.51 8.39 -7.22
CA MET A 63 -10.38 7.98 -6.10
C MET A 63 -10.11 6.53 -5.68
N THR A 64 -9.98 5.63 -6.67
CA THR A 64 -9.65 4.23 -6.42
C THR A 64 -8.30 4.12 -5.73
N THR A 65 -7.29 4.85 -6.19
CA THR A 65 -5.95 4.86 -5.59
C THR A 65 -6.00 5.27 -4.12
N VAL A 66 -6.70 6.37 -3.80
CA VAL A 66 -6.81 6.84 -2.42
C VAL A 66 -7.48 5.77 -1.53
N ILE A 67 -8.63 5.25 -1.96
CA ILE A 67 -9.42 4.30 -1.16
C ILE A 67 -8.64 2.99 -0.96
N SER A 68 -8.08 2.44 -2.03
CA SER A 68 -7.32 1.19 -1.99
C SER A 68 -6.08 1.30 -1.11
N VAL A 69 -5.29 2.36 -1.28
CA VAL A 69 -4.04 2.53 -0.53
C VAL A 69 -4.32 2.89 0.93
N LEU A 70 -5.38 3.65 1.21
CA LEU A 70 -5.80 3.97 2.58
C LEU A 70 -6.22 2.70 3.32
N ILE A 71 -7.07 1.86 2.72
CA ILE A 71 -7.50 0.59 3.33
C ILE A 71 -6.34 -0.40 3.44
N GLY A 72 -5.49 -0.51 2.41
CA GLY A 72 -4.29 -1.33 2.43
C GLY A 72 -3.30 -0.91 3.52
N GLY A 73 -3.10 0.41 3.70
CA GLY A 73 -2.29 1.00 4.76
C GLY A 73 -2.85 0.71 6.15
N ILE A 74 -4.18 0.81 6.32
CA ILE A 74 -4.84 0.41 7.57
C ILE A 74 -4.55 -1.06 7.88
N ILE A 75 -4.79 -1.96 6.93
CA ILE A 75 -4.59 -3.40 7.11
C ILE A 75 -3.12 -3.75 7.37
N ALA A 76 -2.19 -3.13 6.65
CA ALA A 76 -0.76 -3.34 6.83
C ALA A 76 -0.25 -2.89 8.20
N SER A 77 -0.81 -1.80 8.73
CA SER A 77 -0.36 -1.21 9.99
C SER A 77 -1.05 -1.77 11.23
N LYS A 78 -2.16 -2.50 11.09
CA LYS A 78 -2.87 -3.16 12.21
C LYS A 78 -1.99 -4.09 13.05
N GLY A 79 -0.96 -4.69 12.45
CA GLY A 79 -0.04 -5.60 13.13
C GLY A 79 1.16 -4.92 13.80
N VAL A 80 1.29 -3.60 13.69
CA VAL A 80 2.51 -2.86 14.07
C VAL A 80 2.21 -1.93 15.24
N ASP A 81 3.06 -1.91 16.26
CA ASP A 81 2.75 -1.19 17.52
C ASP A 81 3.01 0.33 17.48
N SER A 82 3.95 0.83 16.67
CA SER A 82 4.35 2.25 16.74
C SER A 82 4.76 2.91 15.42
N LYS A 83 4.84 2.14 14.31
CA LYS A 83 5.37 2.63 13.03
C LYS A 83 4.30 2.71 11.92
N GLY A 84 3.06 2.98 12.29
CA GLY A 84 1.91 3.02 11.37
C GLY A 84 2.13 3.89 10.13
N LEU A 85 2.65 5.10 10.33
CA LEU A 85 2.97 6.02 9.22
C LEU A 85 3.99 5.41 8.26
N PHE A 86 5.07 4.80 8.77
CA PHE A 86 6.11 4.20 7.93
C PHE A 86 5.59 3.01 7.13
N PHE A 87 4.84 2.09 7.78
CA PHE A 87 4.24 0.95 7.07
C PHE A 87 3.19 1.39 6.06
N GLY A 88 2.37 2.40 6.39
CA GLY A 88 1.39 2.98 5.49
C GLY A 88 2.02 3.65 4.27
N MET A 89 3.05 4.47 4.48
CA MET A 89 3.84 5.07 3.39
C MET A 89 4.49 4.00 2.53
N LEU A 90 5.00 2.93 3.14
CA LEU A 90 5.62 1.81 2.42
C LEU A 90 4.59 1.11 1.51
N VAL A 91 3.36 0.90 1.97
CA VAL A 91 2.26 0.40 1.10
C VAL A 91 2.01 1.36 -0.07
N GLY A 92 1.97 2.68 0.19
CA GLY A 92 1.80 3.69 -0.85
C GLY A 92 2.91 3.68 -1.89
N VAL A 93 4.18 3.57 -1.46
CA VAL A 93 5.34 3.45 -2.36
C VAL A 93 5.27 2.17 -3.18
N VAL A 94 5.00 1.02 -2.55
CA VAL A 94 4.85 -0.27 -3.25
C VAL A 94 3.71 -0.19 -4.27
N TYR A 95 2.60 0.44 -3.92
CA TYR A 95 1.49 0.66 -4.83
C TYR A 95 1.92 1.50 -6.04
N ALA A 96 2.52 2.67 -5.79
CA ALA A 96 2.98 3.56 -6.85
C ALA A 96 3.98 2.86 -7.79
N LEU A 97 4.96 2.13 -7.26
CA LEU A 97 5.97 1.42 -8.05
C LEU A 97 5.36 0.39 -9.00
N ILE A 98 4.43 -0.43 -8.51
CA ILE A 98 3.77 -1.43 -9.33
C ILE A 98 2.86 -0.75 -10.37
N MET A 99 2.12 0.30 -10.00
CA MET A 99 1.31 1.06 -10.97
C MET A 99 2.15 1.69 -12.08
N ILE A 100 3.33 2.20 -11.74
CA ILE A 100 4.29 2.71 -12.69
C ILE A 100 4.76 1.58 -13.61
N MET A 101 5.16 0.43 -13.07
CA MET A 101 5.54 -0.75 -13.87
C MET A 101 4.45 -1.19 -14.85
N VAL A 102 3.18 -1.17 -14.41
CA VAL A 102 2.04 -1.44 -15.31
C VAL A 102 1.98 -0.40 -16.43
N GLY A 103 2.14 0.89 -16.12
CA GLY A 103 2.21 1.95 -17.11
C GLY A 103 3.34 1.79 -18.14
N LEU A 104 4.54 1.37 -17.70
CA LEU A 104 5.67 1.06 -18.60
C LEU A 104 5.36 -0.12 -19.53
N CYS A 105 4.64 -1.14 -19.04
CA CYS A 105 4.32 -2.31 -19.84
C CYS A 105 3.34 -1.99 -20.98
N ILE A 106 2.47 -1.00 -20.77
CA ILE A 106 1.45 -0.58 -21.74
C ILE A 106 2.00 0.43 -22.75
N LEU A 107 2.82 1.38 -22.30
CA LEU A 107 3.32 2.48 -23.14
C LEU A 107 4.80 2.31 -23.46
N PRO A 108 5.19 2.20 -24.75
CA PRO A 108 6.58 1.97 -25.15
C PRO A 108 7.52 3.15 -24.83
N VAL A 109 6.98 4.37 -24.71
CA VAL A 109 7.72 5.55 -24.26
C VAL A 109 6.89 6.25 -23.20
N MET A 110 7.31 6.14 -21.93
CA MET A 110 6.64 6.84 -20.85
C MET A 110 7.07 8.31 -20.80
N LYS A 111 6.09 9.21 -20.91
CA LYS A 111 6.25 10.61 -20.53
C LYS A 111 5.79 10.80 -19.09
N ILE A 112 6.67 11.35 -18.25
CA ILE A 112 6.29 11.81 -16.91
C ILE A 112 5.17 12.85 -17.10
N THR A 113 3.97 12.48 -16.67
CA THR A 113 2.77 13.31 -16.79
C THR A 113 2.32 13.75 -15.40
N SER A 114 1.66 14.90 -15.28
CA SER A 114 1.13 15.39 -14.01
C SER A 114 0.26 14.36 -13.28
N LYS A 115 -0.48 13.54 -14.03
CA LYS A 115 -1.30 12.42 -13.51
C LYS A 115 -0.47 11.41 -12.71
N MET A 116 0.71 11.06 -13.20
CA MET A 116 1.61 10.09 -12.57
C MET A 116 2.18 10.64 -11.26
N ILE A 117 2.61 11.91 -11.27
CA ILE A 117 3.09 12.61 -10.08
C ILE A 117 1.98 12.68 -9.02
N MET A 118 0.75 13.01 -9.41
CA MET A 118 -0.40 13.00 -8.50
C MET A 118 -0.64 11.63 -7.88
N ILE A 119 -0.60 10.55 -8.66
CA ILE A 119 -0.76 9.17 -8.13
C ILE A 119 0.31 8.85 -7.08
N ILE A 120 1.56 9.22 -7.32
CA ILE A 120 2.66 8.98 -6.37
C ILE A 120 2.39 9.75 -5.07
N VAL A 121 2.09 11.05 -5.15
CA VAL A 121 1.87 11.88 -3.96
C VAL A 121 0.63 11.44 -3.19
N LEU A 122 -0.49 11.18 -3.89
CA LEU A 122 -1.74 10.74 -3.26
C LEU A 122 -1.59 9.35 -2.62
N SER A 123 -0.94 8.39 -3.29
CA SER A 123 -0.76 7.05 -2.72
C SER A 123 0.13 7.08 -1.46
N ILE A 124 1.24 7.82 -1.47
CA ILE A 124 2.12 7.91 -0.30
C ILE A 124 1.41 8.61 0.86
N SER A 125 0.71 9.72 0.59
CA SER A 125 -0.02 10.46 1.62
C SER A 125 -1.21 9.68 2.18
N ALA A 126 -2.06 9.12 1.31
CA ALA A 126 -3.20 8.29 1.71
C ALA A 126 -2.75 7.03 2.46
N GLY A 127 -1.65 6.40 2.03
CA GLY A 127 -1.04 5.26 2.71
C GLY A 127 -0.56 5.64 4.10
N GLY A 128 0.13 6.77 4.24
CA GLY A 128 0.56 7.30 5.53
C GLY A 128 -0.61 7.57 6.48
N ILE A 129 -1.67 8.23 6.00
CA ILE A 129 -2.89 8.50 6.77
C ILE A 129 -3.57 7.19 7.20
N GLY A 130 -3.78 6.26 6.25
CA GLY A 130 -4.34 4.94 6.55
C GLY A 130 -3.50 4.15 7.53
N GLY A 131 -2.17 4.25 7.44
CA GLY A 131 -1.25 3.62 8.36
C GLY A 131 -1.34 4.15 9.80
N ILE A 132 -1.52 5.46 9.98
CA ILE A 132 -1.78 6.08 11.30
C ILE A 132 -3.13 5.61 11.86
N ILE A 133 -4.16 5.56 11.02
CA ILE A 133 -5.49 5.08 11.43
C ILE A 133 -5.41 3.61 11.86
N GLY A 134 -4.69 2.77 11.10
CA GLY A 134 -4.60 1.33 11.34
C GLY A 134 -3.95 0.93 12.65
N ILE A 135 -2.95 1.67 13.13
CA ILE A 135 -2.34 1.39 14.45
C ILE A 135 -3.30 1.64 15.61
N ASN A 136 -4.21 2.62 15.47
CA ASN A 136 -5.16 2.95 16.53
C ASN A 136 -6.31 1.93 16.60
N THR A 137 -6.68 1.32 15.48
CA THR A 137 -7.73 0.28 15.44
C THR A 137 -7.35 -1.00 16.17
N LYS A 138 -6.05 -1.30 16.38
CA LYS A 138 -5.62 -2.49 17.14
C LYS A 138 -5.89 -2.36 18.65
N LYS A 139 -5.99 -1.13 19.16
CA LYS A 139 -6.04 -0.86 20.60
C LYS A 139 -7.46 -0.69 21.15
N SER A 140 -8.49 -0.85 20.32
CA SER A 140 -9.89 -0.67 20.70
C SER A 140 -10.69 -1.96 20.63
#